data_AF-A0A3B9KWP8-F1
#
_entry.id   AF-A0A3B9KWP8-F1
#
_cell.length_a   1.000
_cell.length_b   1.000
_cell.length_c   1.000
_cell.angle_alpha   90.00
_cell.angle_beta   90.00
_cell.angle_gamma   90.00
#
_symmetry.space_group_name_H-M   'P 1'
#
loop_
_entity.id
_entity.type
_entity.pdbx_description
1 polymer ?
#
loop_
_entity_poly.entity_id
_entity_poly.type
_entity_poly.pdbx_seq_one_letter_code
_entity_poly.pdbx_strand_id
1 'polypeptide(L)'
;MSIESLKSSLPDYAKDLKLNLGSLMNEQLLSDQQKYGCFLACAHAVGEPQTLTALQAEAEEKLSPEAIKAAKAASAIMGMNNVYYRSIHLISAPTY
;
A
#
# COMPACT_ATOMS: atom_id res chain seq x y z
N MET A 1 15.16 6.03 1.01
CA MET A 1 14.43 7.22 0.51
C MET A 1 13.35 7.50 1.55
N SER A 2 13.15 8.75 2.00
CA SER A 2 12.07 9.08 2.94
C SER A 2 10.75 9.38 2.20
N ILE A 3 9.64 9.45 2.94
CA ILE A 3 8.36 9.85 2.35
C ILE A 3 8.35 11.31 1.89
N GLU A 4 9.08 12.20 2.55
CA GLU A 4 9.26 13.58 2.09
C GLU A 4 9.97 13.63 0.74
N SER A 5 10.98 12.78 0.54
CA SER A 5 11.68 12.66 -0.73
C SER A 5 10.75 12.14 -1.83
N LEU A 6 9.92 11.13 -1.53
CA LEU A 6 8.92 10.62 -2.48
C LEU A 6 7.89 11.69 -2.86
N LYS A 7 7.37 12.44 -1.86
CA LYS A 7 6.43 13.55 -2.11
C LYS A 7 7.06 14.67 -2.94
N SER A 8 8.37 14.86 -2.82
CA SER A 8 9.10 15.89 -3.56
C SER A 8 9.48 15.46 -4.97
N SER A 9 9.56 14.15 -5.24
CA SER A 9 9.80 13.62 -6.59
C SER A 9 8.55 13.54 -7.45
N LEU A 10 7.36 13.72 -6.87
CA LEU A 10 6.11 13.76 -7.63
C LEU A 10 6.07 15.00 -8.54
N PRO A 11 5.77 14.83 -9.84
CA PRO A 11 5.73 15.92 -10.82
C PRO A 11 4.52 16.83 -10.60
N ASP A 12 4.58 18.05 -11.16
CA ASP A 12 3.54 19.08 -10.95
C ASP A 12 2.14 18.64 -11.38
N TYR A 13 2.01 17.80 -12.42
CA TYR A 13 0.73 17.25 -12.86
C TYR A 13 0.13 16.25 -11.85
N ALA A 14 0.90 15.78 -10.88
CA ALA A 14 0.50 14.83 -9.85
C ALA A 14 0.31 15.51 -8.47
N LYS A 15 0.05 16.83 -8.46
CA LYS A 15 -0.14 17.62 -7.23
C LYS A 15 -1.13 17.00 -6.26
N ASP A 16 -2.26 16.48 -6.74
CA ASP A 16 -3.28 15.88 -5.87
C ASP A 16 -2.79 14.59 -5.20
N LEU A 17 -1.94 13.79 -5.85
CA LEU A 17 -1.33 12.62 -5.21
C LEU A 17 -0.41 13.03 -4.06
N LYS A 18 0.36 14.12 -4.23
CA LYS A 18 1.21 14.68 -3.18
C LYS A 18 0.40 15.17 -1.98
N LEU A 19 -0.72 15.86 -2.24
CA LEU A 19 -1.63 16.36 -1.20
C LEU A 19 -2.30 15.21 -0.44
N ASN A 20 -2.84 14.22 -1.17
CA ASN A 20 -3.48 13.05 -0.57
C ASN A 20 -2.52 12.22 0.26
N LEU A 21 -1.29 11.97 -0.24
CA LEU A 21 -0.27 11.28 0.56
C LEU A 21 0.08 12.07 1.83
N GLY A 22 0.17 13.40 1.73
CA GLY A 22 0.33 14.26 2.91
C GLY A 22 -0.82 14.15 3.91
N SER A 23 -2.06 14.18 3.43
CA SER A 23 -3.26 14.05 4.28
C SER A 23 -3.32 12.69 4.95
N LEU A 24 -3.06 11.60 4.22
CA LEU A 24 -3.12 10.24 4.74
C LEU A 24 -2.00 9.96 5.76
N MET A 25 -0.83 10.57 5.63
CA MET A 25 0.23 10.43 6.64
C MET A 25 -0.15 11.07 7.99
N ASN A 26 -0.90 12.18 7.94
CA ASN A 26 -1.26 12.99 9.12
C ASN A 26 -2.66 12.67 9.69
N GLU A 27 -3.41 11.75 9.10
CA GLU A 27 -4.72 11.35 9.60
C GLU A 27 -4.63 10.67 10.99
N GLN A 28 -5.73 10.63 11.75
CA GLN A 28 -5.76 10.09 13.12
C GLN A 28 -6.95 9.15 13.38
N LEU A 29 -7.67 8.76 12.34
CA LEU A 29 -8.78 7.82 12.40
C LEU A 29 -8.28 6.39 12.65
N LEU A 30 -7.17 6.00 12.03
CA LEU A 30 -6.58 4.67 12.20
C LEU A 30 -5.47 4.69 13.24
N SER A 31 -5.30 3.56 13.95
CA SER A 31 -4.10 3.34 14.75
C SER A 31 -2.86 3.25 13.86
N ASP A 32 -1.67 3.50 14.41
CA ASP A 32 -0.42 3.40 13.66
C ASP A 32 -0.25 2.02 12.99
N GLN A 33 -0.58 0.94 13.70
CA GLN A 33 -0.50 -0.40 13.12
C GLN A 33 -1.41 -0.56 11.89
N GLN A 34 -2.64 -0.04 11.95
CA GLN A 34 -3.60 -0.11 10.84
C GLN A 34 -3.16 0.76 9.67
N LYS A 35 -2.74 2.00 9.94
CA LYS A 35 -2.30 2.97 8.92
C LYS A 35 -1.06 2.49 8.19
N TYR A 36 0.04 2.27 8.91
CA TYR A 36 1.31 1.88 8.31
C TYR A 36 1.28 0.45 7.75
N GLY A 37 0.50 -0.45 8.38
CA GLY A 37 0.26 -1.78 7.82
C GLY A 37 -0.48 -1.72 6.48
N CYS A 38 -1.50 -0.87 6.37
CA CYS A 38 -2.22 -0.63 5.11
C CYS A 38 -1.31 -0.04 4.04
N PHE A 39 -0.54 1.01 4.36
CA PHE A 39 0.41 1.60 3.43
C PHE A 39 1.41 0.59 2.89
N LEU A 40 2.02 -0.19 3.78
CA LEU A 40 3.02 -1.17 3.39
C LEU A 40 2.42 -2.28 2.50
N ALA A 41 1.23 -2.80 2.86
CA ALA A 41 0.54 -3.79 2.05
C ALA A 41 0.20 -3.26 0.65
N CYS A 42 -0.29 -2.02 0.56
CA CYS A 42 -0.57 -1.34 -0.71
C CYS A 42 0.71 -1.12 -1.54
N ALA A 43 1.80 -0.70 -0.92
CA ALA A 43 3.09 -0.51 -1.60
C ALA A 43 3.59 -1.80 -2.24
N HIS A 44 3.51 -2.92 -1.50
CA HIS A 44 3.83 -4.25 -2.02
C HIS A 44 2.89 -4.69 -3.15
N ALA A 45 1.60 -4.35 -3.07
CA ALA A 45 0.63 -4.72 -4.10
C ALA A 45 0.87 -3.97 -5.43
N VAL A 46 1.28 -2.70 -5.37
CA VAL A 46 1.63 -1.90 -6.55
C VAL A 46 3.01 -2.29 -7.11
N GLY A 47 3.98 -2.56 -6.24
CA GLY A 47 5.31 -3.01 -6.63
C GLY A 47 6.20 -1.94 -7.27
N GLU A 48 5.85 -0.65 -7.17
CA GLU A 48 6.71 0.43 -7.65
C GLU A 48 7.89 0.63 -6.68
N PRO A 49 9.16 0.49 -7.14
CA PRO A 49 10.31 0.41 -6.24
C PRO A 49 10.52 1.62 -5.33
N GLN A 50 10.30 2.84 -5.80
CA GLN A 50 10.55 4.05 -5.00
C GLN A 50 9.51 4.19 -3.88
N THR A 51 8.25 3.97 -4.23
CA THR A 51 7.11 3.98 -3.32
C THR A 51 7.26 2.91 -2.25
N LEU A 52 7.63 1.69 -2.65
CA LEU A 52 7.90 0.60 -1.72
C LEU A 52 9.03 0.92 -0.75
N THR A 53 10.15 1.41 -1.27
CA THR A 53 11.32 1.75 -0.45
C THR A 53 10.99 2.82 0.59
N ALA A 54 10.24 3.85 0.20
CA ALA A 54 9.88 4.95 1.10
C ALA A 54 8.89 4.51 2.18
N LEU A 55 7.85 3.74 1.81
CA LEU A 55 6.84 3.27 2.77
C LEU A 55 7.37 2.15 3.69
N GLN A 56 8.29 1.32 3.21
CA GLN A 56 8.99 0.34 4.04
C GLN A 56 9.81 1.04 5.13
N ALA A 57 10.56 2.08 4.78
CA ALA A 57 11.37 2.83 5.73
C ALA A 57 10.52 3.48 6.85
N GLU A 58 9.40 4.12 6.50
CA GLU A 58 8.49 4.69 7.51
C GLU A 58 7.83 3.61 8.37
N ALA A 59 7.38 2.52 7.75
CA ALA A 59 6.69 1.45 8.48
C ALA A 59 7.61 0.75 9.48
N GLU A 60 8.91 0.60 9.18
CA GLU A 60 9.91 0.00 10.07
C GLU A 60 10.09 0.75 11.39
N GLU A 61 9.83 2.06 11.42
CA GLU A 61 9.91 2.86 12.65
C GLU A 61 8.63 2.80 13.50
N LYS A 62 7.53 2.33 12.94
CA LYS A 62 6.18 2.41 13.54
C LYS A 62 5.56 1.05 13.83
N LEU A 63 6.05 0.00 13.17
CA LEU A 63 5.49 -1.34 13.24
C LEU A 63 6.46 -2.32 13.88
N SER A 64 5.92 -3.34 14.53
CA SER A 64 6.72 -4.49 14.93
C SER A 64 7.13 -5.34 13.71
N PRO A 65 8.20 -6.15 13.80
CA PRO A 65 8.58 -7.08 12.75
C PRO A 65 7.46 -8.03 12.32
N GLU A 66 6.61 -8.46 13.26
CA GLU A 66 5.46 -9.32 12.99
C GLU A 66 4.40 -8.60 12.17
N ALA A 67 4.12 -7.34 12.48
CA ALA A 67 3.16 -6.52 11.73
C ALA A 67 3.66 -6.26 10.30
N ILE A 68 4.95 -5.99 10.12
CA ILE A 68 5.59 -5.86 8.80
C ILE A 68 5.44 -7.16 8.00
N LYS A 69 5.75 -8.30 8.63
CA LYS A 69 5.60 -9.62 7.99
C LYS A 69 4.13 -9.89 7.62
N ALA A 70 3.19 -9.51 8.48
CA ALA A 70 1.76 -9.67 8.22
C ALA A 70 1.29 -8.80 7.04
N ALA A 71 1.74 -7.55 6.94
CA ALA A 71 1.41 -6.67 5.81
C ALA A 71 1.92 -7.25 4.47
N LYS A 72 3.16 -7.78 4.46
CA LYS A 72 3.74 -8.48 3.30
C LYS A 72 2.94 -9.71 2.92
N ALA A 73 2.58 -10.52 3.92
CA ALA A 73 1.77 -11.72 3.73
C ALA A 73 0.38 -11.39 3.17
N ALA A 74 -0.26 -10.32 3.66
CA ALA A 74 -1.54 -9.85 3.17
C ALA A 74 -1.48 -9.48 1.69
N SER A 75 -0.45 -8.74 1.25
CA SER A 75 -0.26 -8.42 -0.17
C SER A 75 -0.08 -9.69 -1.03
N ALA A 76 0.76 -10.63 -0.58
CA ALA A 76 1.04 -11.86 -1.32
C ALA A 76 -0.21 -12.75 -1.47
N ILE A 77 -0.96 -12.99 -0.39
CA ILE A 77 -2.17 -13.82 -0.45
C ILE A 77 -3.29 -13.14 -1.23
N MET A 78 -3.42 -11.81 -1.11
CA MET A 78 -4.43 -11.07 -1.88
C MET A 78 -4.11 -11.05 -3.37
N GLY A 79 -2.82 -11.03 -3.77
CA GLY A 79 -2.44 -11.21 -5.17
C GLY A 79 -3.00 -12.52 -5.77
N MET A 80 -2.85 -13.63 -5.06
CA MET A 80 -3.41 -14.93 -5.47
C MET A 80 -4.94 -14.95 -5.43
N ASN A 81 -5.53 -14.55 -4.29
CA ASN A 81 -6.96 -14.64 -4.05
C ASN A 81 -7.75 -13.72 -5.00
N ASN A 82 -7.27 -12.50 -5.23
CA ASN A 82 -7.96 -11.55 -6.10
C ASN A 82 -8.04 -12.07 -7.54
N VAL A 83 -7.00 -12.73 -8.04
CA VAL A 83 -7.04 -13.36 -9.37
C VAL A 83 -7.99 -14.56 -9.35
N TYR A 84 -7.77 -15.50 -8.44
CA TYR A 84 -8.53 -16.76 -8.41
C TYR A 84 -10.04 -16.53 -8.28
N TYR A 85 -10.46 -15.80 -7.25
CA TYR A 85 -11.90 -15.60 -6.99
C TYR A 85 -12.56 -14.73 -8.07
N ARG A 86 -11.84 -13.76 -8.63
CA ARG A 86 -12.36 -12.97 -9.75
C ARG A 86 -12.56 -13.82 -11.01
N SER A 87 -11.64 -14.73 -11.31
CA SER A 87 -11.77 -15.66 -12.44
C SER A 87 -12.96 -16.59 -12.26
N ILE A 88 -13.16 -17.19 -11.08
CA ILE A 88 -14.32 -18.06 -10.80
C ILE A 88 -15.64 -17.30 -11.00
N HIS A 89 -15.71 -16.04 -10.55
CA HIS A 89 -16.89 -15.21 -10.76
C HIS A 89 -17.18 -14.96 -12.25
N LEU A 90 -16.15 -14.69 -13.06
CA LEU A 90 -16.31 -14.43 -14.49
C LEU A 90 -16.72 -15.69 -15.27
N ILE A 91 -16.13 -16.85 -14.96
CA ILE A 91 -16.41 -18.11 -15.65
C ILE A 91 -17.82 -18.63 -15.33
N SER A 92 -18.34 -18.34 -14.14
CA SER A 92 -19.70 -18.73 -13.73
C SER A 92 -20.78 -17.74 -14.16
N ALA A 93 -20.42 -16.62 -14.77
CA ALA A 93 -21.38 -15.61 -15.21
C ALA A 93 -22.17 -16.11 -16.45
N PRO A 94 -23.52 -16.13 -16.42
CA PRO A 94 -24.33 -16.66 -17.53
C PRO A 94 -24.23 -15.87 -18.84
N THR A 95 -23.64 -14.67 -18.81
CA THR A 95 -23.54 -13.74 -19.93
C THR A 95 -22.16 -13.70 -20.58
N TYR A 96 -21.27 -14.64 -20.22
CA TYR A 96 -20.01 -14.89 -20.90
C TYR A 96 -20.00 -16.30 -21.53
#